data_AF-A0A493SXC3-F1
#
_entry.id   AF-A0A493SXC3-F1
#
_cell.length_a   1.000
_cell.length_b   1.000
_cell.length_c   1.000
_cell.angle_alpha   90.00
_cell.angle_beta   90.00
_cell.angle_gamma   90.00
#
_symmetry.space_group_name_H-M   'P 1'
#
loop_
_entity.id
_entity.type
_entity.pdbx_description
1 polymer ?
#
loop_
_entity_poly.entity_id
_entity_poly.type
_entity_poly.pdbx_seq_one_letter_code
_entity_poly.pdbx_strand_id
1 'polypeptide(L)'
;LPLPVLTLCLSAEYSRFESKIHDLREQMMNSSMSSGSGSLRTSEKRSLYVRALFDYDRTRDSCLPSQGLSFSYGDILHVINASDDEWWQARLVTPHGESEQIGVIPSKKRVEKKERARLKTVKFHARTGMIESNRTPACGMLENL
;
A
#
# COMPACT_ATOMS: atom_id res chain seq x y z
N LEU A 1 8.10 -53.74 33.29
CA LEU A 1 7.44 -52.70 32.48
C LEU A 1 8.17 -51.35 32.70
N PRO A 2 9.11 -50.93 31.83
CA PRO A 2 9.80 -49.64 31.97
C PRO A 2 9.29 -48.66 30.90
N LEU A 3 8.18 -47.96 31.18
CA LEU A 3 7.64 -46.89 30.33
C LEU A 3 7.69 -45.44 30.89
N PRO A 4 8.35 -45.08 32.03
CA PRO A 4 8.32 -43.69 32.48
C PRO A 4 9.43 -42.80 31.88
N VAL A 5 10.57 -43.35 31.43
CA VAL A 5 11.74 -42.54 31.03
C VAL A 5 11.65 -42.03 29.58
N LEU A 6 11.12 -42.85 28.66
CA LEU A 6 10.95 -42.44 27.25
C LEU A 6 9.94 -41.30 27.11
N THR A 7 8.86 -41.31 27.90
CA THR A 7 7.84 -40.24 27.91
C THR A 7 8.40 -38.91 28.40
N LEU A 8 9.30 -38.91 29.38
CA LEU A 8 9.93 -37.68 29.88
C LEU A 8 10.95 -37.12 28.88
N CYS A 9 11.69 -37.98 28.19
CA CYS A 9 12.63 -37.56 27.16
C CYS A 9 11.89 -36.98 25.94
N LEU A 10 10.80 -37.63 25.51
CA LEU A 10 9.89 -37.12 24.49
C LEU A 10 9.20 -35.81 24.92
N SER A 11 8.82 -35.67 26.20
CA SER A 11 8.22 -34.44 26.73
C SER A 11 9.21 -33.26 26.71
N ALA A 12 10.48 -33.50 27.07
CA ALA A 12 11.52 -32.49 27.02
C ALA A 12 11.89 -32.09 25.57
N GLU A 13 11.99 -33.06 24.66
CA GLU A 13 12.21 -32.78 23.23
C GLU A 13 11.02 -32.08 22.58
N TYR A 14 9.79 -32.48 22.94
CA TYR A 14 8.57 -31.85 22.48
C TYR A 14 8.45 -30.41 22.98
N SER A 15 8.78 -30.15 24.26
CA SER A 15 8.85 -28.81 24.84
C SER A 15 9.86 -27.92 24.12
N ARG A 16 11.05 -28.44 23.80
CA ARG A 16 12.08 -27.72 23.02
C ARG A 16 11.63 -27.43 21.59
N PHE A 17 10.91 -28.36 20.98
CA PHE A 17 10.34 -28.20 19.65
C PHE A 17 9.21 -27.16 19.64
N GLU A 18 8.29 -27.21 20.60
CA GLU A 18 7.22 -26.21 20.75
C GLU A 18 7.77 -24.81 21.00
N SER A 19 8.79 -24.67 21.86
CA SER A 19 9.48 -23.39 22.05
C SER A 19 10.07 -22.87 20.74
N LYS A 20 10.70 -23.73 19.95
CA LYS A 20 11.28 -23.33 18.66
C LYS A 20 10.21 -22.96 17.63
N ILE A 21 9.07 -23.64 17.62
CA ILE A 21 7.91 -23.25 16.80
C ILE A 21 7.33 -21.91 17.27
N HIS A 22 7.29 -21.67 18.58
CA HIS A 22 6.83 -20.41 19.16
C HIS A 22 7.76 -19.26 18.77
N ASP A 23 9.07 -19.43 18.93
CA ASP A 23 10.11 -18.46 18.54
C ASP A 23 10.10 -18.20 17.04
N LEU A 24 9.85 -19.22 16.20
CA LEU A 24 9.73 -19.06 14.75
C LEU A 24 8.45 -18.30 14.38
N ARG A 25 7.32 -18.56 15.05
CA ARG A 25 6.07 -17.81 14.85
C ARG A 25 6.23 -16.36 15.29
N GLU A 26 6.84 -16.12 16.45
CA GLU A 26 7.17 -14.77 16.92
C GLU A 26 8.16 -14.09 15.98
N GLN A 27 9.19 -14.79 15.50
CA GLN A 27 10.09 -14.25 14.49
C GLN A 27 9.34 -13.90 13.21
N MET A 28 8.45 -14.73 12.68
CA MET A 28 7.67 -14.39 11.49
C MET A 28 6.72 -13.20 11.72
N MET A 29 6.11 -13.11 12.92
CA MET A 29 5.23 -12.02 13.29
C MET A 29 6.01 -10.71 13.53
N ASN A 30 7.23 -10.79 14.07
CA ASN A 30 8.13 -9.66 14.31
C ASN A 30 8.92 -9.27 13.04
N SER A 31 9.17 -10.20 12.11
CA SER A 31 9.81 -9.98 10.81
C SER A 31 8.92 -9.25 9.81
N SER A 32 7.64 -9.05 10.14
CA SER A 32 6.74 -8.16 9.39
C SER A 32 7.21 -6.70 9.38
N MET A 33 8.26 -6.33 10.12
CA MET A 33 8.91 -5.02 10.03
C MET A 33 10.01 -4.90 8.96
N SER A 34 10.31 -5.97 8.18
CA SER A 34 11.37 -5.93 7.15
C SER A 34 11.12 -6.65 5.81
N SER A 35 10.04 -7.40 5.61
CA SER A 35 9.75 -8.01 4.28
C SER A 35 8.27 -7.95 3.95
N GLY A 36 7.94 -7.24 2.86
CA GLY A 36 6.60 -6.75 2.54
C GLY A 36 5.51 -7.80 2.41
N SER A 37 4.47 -7.68 3.23
CA SER A 37 3.08 -8.01 2.88
C SER A 37 2.14 -7.40 3.91
N GLY A 38 1.26 -6.50 3.47
CA GLY A 38 -0.02 -6.22 4.14
C GLY A 38 -0.23 -4.84 4.76
N SER A 39 0.78 -4.15 5.30
CA SER A 39 0.53 -2.85 5.94
C SER A 39 1.81 -2.02 5.99
N LEU A 40 2.00 -1.14 5.00
CA LEU A 40 3.02 -0.09 5.05
C LEU A 40 2.52 1.01 6.01
N ARG A 41 2.63 0.76 7.31
CA ARG A 41 2.61 1.86 8.28
C ARG A 41 3.94 2.59 8.15
N THR A 42 3.91 3.85 7.75
CA THR A 42 5.08 4.73 7.82
C THR A 42 5.34 5.00 9.29
N SER A 43 6.07 4.11 9.95
CA SER A 43 6.68 4.42 11.23
C SER A 43 7.55 5.68 11.05
N GLU A 44 7.69 6.51 12.08
CA GLU A 44 8.47 7.76 12.07
C GLU A 44 9.89 7.60 11.49
N LYS A 45 10.43 6.37 11.48
CA LYS A 45 11.73 6.01 10.88
C LYS A 45 11.71 5.68 9.37
N ARG A 46 10.54 5.63 8.72
CA ARG A 46 10.34 5.32 7.29
C ARG A 46 9.21 6.20 6.73
N SER A 47 9.50 7.48 6.54
CA SER A 47 8.62 8.39 5.79
C SER A 47 8.52 7.94 4.33
N LEU A 48 7.32 8.09 3.75
CA LEU A 48 7.05 7.77 2.36
C LEU A 48 6.63 9.04 1.63
N TYR A 49 7.45 9.52 0.70
CA TYR A 49 7.16 10.67 -0.13
C TYR A 49 6.90 10.23 -1.57
N VAL A 50 5.87 10.82 -2.16
CA VAL A 50 5.36 10.39 -3.46
C VAL A 50 5.08 11.61 -4.31
N ARG A 51 5.41 11.54 -5.60
CA ARG A 51 5.11 12.60 -6.57
C ARG A 51 3.86 12.25 -7.37
N ALA A 52 2.88 13.14 -7.37
CA ALA A 52 1.65 12.97 -8.13
C ALA A 52 1.92 12.97 -9.65
N LEU A 53 1.44 11.92 -10.34
CA LEU A 53 1.58 11.78 -11.80
C LEU A 53 0.28 12.07 -12.56
N PHE A 54 -0.74 12.57 -11.88
CA PHE A 54 -2.04 12.95 -12.42
C PHE A 54 -2.76 13.88 -11.43
N ASP A 55 -3.80 14.56 -11.90
CA ASP A 55 -4.65 15.40 -11.06
C ASP A 55 -5.76 14.60 -10.36
N TYR A 56 -5.96 14.86 -9.08
CA TYR A 56 -7.01 14.24 -8.27
C TYR A 56 -7.89 15.28 -7.61
N ASP A 57 -9.16 15.27 -7.99
CA ASP A 57 -10.21 16.10 -7.39
C ASP A 57 -11.12 15.23 -6.52
N ARG A 58 -11.10 15.52 -5.21
CA ARG A 58 -11.88 14.79 -4.21
C ARG A 58 -13.39 14.91 -4.44
N THR A 59 -13.87 15.98 -5.07
CA THR A 59 -15.31 16.21 -5.28
C THR A 59 -15.90 15.22 -6.27
N ARG A 60 -15.05 14.59 -7.09
CA ARG A 60 -15.44 13.59 -8.09
C ARG A 60 -15.59 12.18 -7.51
N ASP A 61 -15.17 11.95 -6.26
CA ASP A 61 -15.35 10.68 -5.55
C ASP A 61 -16.37 10.87 -4.42
N SER A 62 -17.59 10.38 -4.64
CA SER A 62 -18.68 10.45 -3.65
C SER A 62 -18.56 9.42 -2.51
N CYS A 63 -17.68 8.42 -2.65
CA CYS A 63 -17.54 7.28 -1.73
C CYS A 63 -16.19 7.32 -0.99
N LEU A 64 -15.84 8.46 -0.40
CA LEU A 64 -14.63 8.62 0.39
C LEU A 64 -14.85 8.15 1.83
N PRO A 65 -13.89 7.43 2.44
CA PRO A 65 -14.00 7.00 3.83
C PRO A 65 -13.85 8.16 4.84
N SER A 66 -13.23 9.27 4.42
CA SER A 66 -13.04 10.47 5.24
C SER A 66 -12.75 11.71 4.36
N GLN A 67 -12.21 12.77 4.94
CA GLN A 67 -11.86 13.99 4.22
C GLN A 67 -10.83 13.72 3.12
N GLY A 68 -11.25 13.81 1.85
CA GLY A 68 -10.34 13.66 0.71
C GLY A 68 -9.29 14.77 0.63
N LEU A 69 -8.11 14.42 0.12
CA LEU A 69 -7.04 15.37 -0.20
C LEU A 69 -6.95 15.48 -1.73
N SER A 70 -7.19 16.68 -2.26
CA SER A 70 -7.00 16.96 -3.69
C SER A 70 -5.56 17.38 -3.95
N PHE A 71 -5.04 17.04 -5.13
CA PHE A 71 -3.68 17.34 -5.55
C PHE A 71 -3.61 17.45 -7.07
N SER A 72 -2.59 18.13 -7.57
CA SER A 72 -2.31 18.31 -8.98
C SER A 72 -1.08 17.52 -9.42
N TYR A 73 -0.92 17.35 -10.73
CA TYR A 73 0.30 16.77 -11.30
C TYR A 73 1.55 17.49 -10.80
N GLY A 74 2.54 16.72 -10.34
CA GLY A 74 3.83 17.23 -9.85
C GLY A 74 3.87 17.52 -8.35
N ASP A 75 2.74 17.55 -7.66
CA ASP A 75 2.68 17.74 -6.21
C ASP A 75 3.44 16.64 -5.47
N ILE A 76 4.08 17.01 -4.35
CA ILE A 76 4.74 16.07 -3.45
C ILE A 76 3.84 15.82 -2.25
N LEU A 77 3.60 14.55 -1.96
CA LEU A 77 2.72 14.10 -0.89
C LEU A 77 3.53 13.26 0.10
N HIS A 78 3.39 13.57 1.39
CA HIS A 78 3.89 12.71 2.46
C HIS A 78 2.78 11.76 2.88
N VAL A 79 2.99 10.47 2.63
CA VAL A 79 2.07 9.40 2.99
C VAL A 79 2.30 9.00 4.45
N ILE A 80 1.24 9.06 5.25
CA ILE A 80 1.20 8.82 6.70
C ILE A 80 0.69 7.40 6.99
N ASN A 81 -0.14 6.85 6.09
CA ASN A 81 -0.63 5.49 6.21
C ASN A 81 -0.97 4.93 4.83
N ALA A 82 -0.23 3.89 4.42
CA ALA A 82 -0.43 3.16 3.18
C ALA A 82 -0.88 1.71 3.41
N SER A 83 -1.54 1.44 4.54
CA SER A 83 -1.95 0.09 4.92
C SER A 83 -3.23 -0.39 4.22
N ASP A 84 -4.07 0.54 3.79
CA ASP A 84 -5.32 0.23 3.12
C ASP A 84 -5.09 0.12 1.60
N ASP A 85 -5.69 -0.89 0.99
CA ASP A 85 -5.54 -1.23 -0.42
C ASP A 85 -6.25 -0.27 -1.36
N GLU A 86 -7.19 0.54 -0.86
CA GLU A 86 -8.04 1.46 -1.63
C GLU A 86 -7.71 2.93 -1.35
N TRP A 87 -7.41 3.29 -0.11
CA TRP A 87 -7.25 4.69 0.33
C TRP A 87 -6.05 4.90 1.24
N TRP A 88 -5.18 5.85 0.91
CA TRP A 88 -4.03 6.20 1.74
C TRP A 88 -4.24 7.53 2.45
N GLN A 89 -3.70 7.67 3.65
CA GLN A 89 -3.67 8.94 4.37
C GLN A 89 -2.40 9.68 4.00
N ALA A 90 -2.52 10.93 3.57
CA ALA A 90 -1.40 11.75 3.18
C ALA A 90 -1.63 13.23 3.52
N ARG A 91 -0.56 14.01 3.40
CA ARG A 91 -0.57 15.48 3.45
C ARG A 91 0.29 16.06 2.34
N LEU A 92 0.02 17.30 1.96
CA LEU A 92 0.79 17.99 0.92
C LEU A 92 2.10 18.51 1.49
N VAL A 93 3.19 18.36 0.73
CA VAL A 93 4.47 18.97 1.04
C VAL A 93 4.57 20.26 0.23
N THR A 94 4.56 21.40 0.91
CA THR A 94 4.73 22.71 0.29
C THR A 94 6.17 23.18 0.45
N PRO A 95 6.63 24.17 -0.34
CA PRO A 95 7.97 24.75 -0.17
C PRO A 95 8.19 25.39 1.23
N HIS A 96 7.11 25.76 1.92
CA HIS A 96 7.15 26.31 3.27
C HIS A 96 7.08 25.23 4.37
N GLY A 97 7.07 23.96 4.00
CA GLY A 97 6.94 22.82 4.91
C GLY A 97 5.71 21.95 4.62
N GLU A 98 5.48 20.97 5.48
CA GLU A 98 4.36 20.03 5.32
C GLU A 98 3.05 20.67 5.79
N SER A 99 1.98 20.56 4.99
CA SER A 99 0.67 21.06 5.39
C SER A 99 0.15 20.30 6.62
N GLU A 100 -0.47 20.99 7.58
CA GLU A 100 -1.06 20.32 8.75
C GLU A 100 -2.27 19.45 8.38
N GLN A 101 -2.89 19.72 7.22
CA GLN A 101 -4.06 18.99 6.76
C GLN A 101 -3.72 17.58 6.27
N ILE A 102 -4.27 16.58 6.96
CA ILE A 102 -4.26 15.17 6.54
C ILE A 102 -5.56 14.87 5.81
N GLY A 103 -5.48 14.19 4.67
CA GLY A 103 -6.65 13.67 3.97
C GLY A 103 -6.38 12.37 3.25
N VAL A 104 -7.44 11.76 2.75
CA VAL A 104 -7.35 10.51 2.00
C VAL A 104 -7.11 10.77 0.52
N ILE A 105 -6.12 10.06 -0.03
CA ILE A 105 -5.83 9.97 -1.45
C ILE A 105 -6.11 8.53 -1.91
N PRO A 106 -6.39 8.28 -3.20
CA PRO A 106 -6.50 6.90 -3.68
C PRO A 106 -5.19 6.13 -3.40
N SER A 107 -5.24 4.82 -3.28
CA SER A 107 -4.02 4.03 -3.22
C SER A 107 -3.41 3.83 -4.62
N LYS A 108 -2.12 3.46 -4.68
CA LYS A 108 -1.51 2.99 -5.94
C LYS A 108 -2.30 1.84 -6.57
N LYS A 109 -2.70 0.86 -5.77
CA LYS A 109 -3.43 -0.34 -6.23
C LYS A 109 -4.79 0.01 -6.84
N ARG A 110 -5.53 0.95 -6.23
CA ARG A 110 -6.81 1.44 -6.74
C ARG A 110 -6.66 2.13 -8.10
N VAL A 111 -5.66 2.99 -8.24
CA VAL A 111 -5.36 3.68 -9.51
C VAL A 111 -4.98 2.68 -10.60
N GLU A 112 -4.06 1.75 -10.30
CA GLU A 112 -3.62 0.73 -11.27
C GLU A 112 -4.76 -0.19 -11.71
N LYS A 113 -5.66 -0.57 -10.79
CA LYS A 113 -6.84 -1.39 -11.12
C LYS A 113 -7.77 -0.65 -12.08
N LYS A 114 -8.02 0.65 -11.83
CA LYS A 114 -8.84 1.51 -12.70
C LYS A 114 -8.21 1.65 -14.09
N GLU A 115 -6.90 1.90 -14.17
CA GLU A 115 -6.18 1.98 -15.45
C GLU A 115 -6.19 0.64 -16.20
N ARG A 116 -5.96 -0.48 -15.49
CA ARG A 116 -6.02 -1.82 -16.09
C ARG A 116 -7.40 -2.15 -16.64
N ALA A 117 -8.47 -1.74 -15.97
CA ALA A 117 -9.83 -1.91 -16.47
C ALA A 117 -10.07 -1.07 -17.74
N ARG A 118 -9.58 0.18 -17.76
CA ARG A 118 -9.66 1.07 -18.92
C ARG A 118 -8.95 0.50 -20.16
N LEU A 119 -7.78 -0.10 -19.98
CA LEU A 119 -7.02 -0.72 -21.07
C LEU A 119 -7.65 -2.03 -21.59
N LYS A 120 -8.42 -2.73 -20.75
CA LYS A 120 -9.13 -3.97 -21.12
C LYS A 120 -10.41 -3.71 -21.92
N THR A 121 -10.91 -2.47 -21.95
CA THR A 121 -12.05 -2.12 -22.80
C THR A 121 -11.61 -2.07 -24.27
N VAL A 122 -11.66 -3.23 -24.94
CA VAL A 122 -11.51 -3.33 -26.40
C VAL A 122 -12.84 -3.01 -27.08
N LYS A 123 -12.84 -1.99 -27.93
CA LYS A 123 -13.96 -1.55 -28.77
C LYS A 123 -14.32 -2.65 -29.79
N PHE A 124 -15.55 -3.14 -29.77
CA PHE A 124 -16.13 -3.82 -30.93
C PHE A 124 -16.64 -2.77 -31.95
N HIS A 125 -15.95 -2.72 -33.08
CA HIS A 125 -16.29 -2.26 -34.44
C HIS A 125 -16.86 -0.84 -34.72
N ALA A 126 -16.03 -0.09 -35.46
CA ALA A 126 -16.33 0.59 -36.74
C ALA A 126 -16.62 2.12 -36.78
N ARG A 127 -15.68 2.79 -37.47
CA ARG A 127 -15.71 4.04 -38.26
C ARG A 127 -15.60 5.40 -37.51
N THR A 128 -14.83 6.27 -38.15
CA THR A 128 -14.56 7.69 -37.91
C THR A 128 -13.57 8.05 -36.82
N GLY A 129 -12.47 8.64 -37.29
CA GLY A 129 -11.25 8.91 -36.56
C GLY A 129 -11.42 9.90 -35.41
N MET A 130 -10.60 9.68 -34.40
CA MET A 130 -10.15 10.74 -33.51
C MET A 130 -8.65 10.53 -33.32
N ILE A 131 -7.91 11.51 -33.83
CA ILE A 131 -6.57 11.89 -33.44
C ILE A 131 -6.45 12.08 -31.91
N GLU A 132 -5.19 12.13 -31.46
CA GLU A 132 -4.75 12.85 -30.25
C GLU A 132 -4.76 12.04 -28.93
N SER A 133 -3.74 12.05 -28.08
CA SER A 133 -2.32 12.43 -28.10
C SER A 133 -1.70 11.83 -26.84
N ASN A 134 -0.39 11.60 -26.84
CA ASN A 134 0.48 11.48 -25.66
C ASN A 134 -0.16 10.95 -24.37
N ARG A 135 -0.51 9.65 -24.33
CA ARG A 135 -0.75 9.00 -23.04
C ARG A 135 0.47 8.18 -22.67
N THR A 136 1.40 8.82 -21.97
CA THR A 136 2.38 8.12 -21.16
C THR A 136 1.64 7.08 -20.31
N PRO A 137 2.07 5.81 -20.32
CA PRO A 137 1.47 4.80 -19.47
C PRO A 137 2.00 5.05 -18.05
N ALA A 138 1.45 6.05 -17.36
CA ALA A 138 1.71 6.24 -15.93
C ALA A 138 0.91 5.19 -15.16
N CYS A 139 1.31 3.92 -15.30
CA CYS A 139 0.84 2.84 -14.45
C CYS A 139 1.52 2.99 -13.08
N GLY A 140 1.11 3.99 -12.30
CA GLY A 140 1.58 4.19 -10.94
C GLY A 140 1.26 5.58 -10.40
N MET A 141 0.84 5.64 -9.14
CA MET A 141 0.85 6.88 -8.34
C MET A 141 2.27 7.32 -7.93
N LEU A 142 3.26 6.41 -7.99
CA LEU A 142 4.46 6.51 -7.15
C LEU A 142 5.72 6.23 -7.96
N GLU A 143 6.47 7.28 -8.25
CA GLU A 143 7.92 7.18 -8.10
C GLU A 143 8.18 7.52 -6.64
N ASN A 144 8.72 6.58 -5.86
CA ASN A 144 9.25 6.93 -4.54
C ASN A 144 10.45 7.84 -4.79
N LEU A 145 10.44 9.03 -4.17
CA LEU A 145 11.61 9.91 -4.19
C LEU A 145 12.67 9.42 -3.21
#